data_AF-A0A6L5FCG7-F1
#
_entry.id   AF-A0A6L5FCG7-F1
#
_cell.length_a   1.000
_cell.length_b   1.000
_cell.length_c   1.000
_cell.angle_alpha   90.00
_cell.angle_beta   90.00
_cell.angle_gamma   90.00
#
_symmetry.space_group_name_H-M   'P 1'
#
loop_
_entity.id
_entity.type
_entity.pdbx_description
1 polymer ?
#
loop_
_entity_poly.entity_id
_entity_poly.type
_entity_poly.pdbx_seq_one_letter_code
_entity_poly.pdbx_strand_id
1 'polypeptide(L)'
;MSISLDPDPWFRVADAESSYAEKVEEYRFLADEYLDVEVYENFKVDHLPHLDEVLLDYIGSDEFDDLLIETVRATYPEAEQERFLAHFRGLLGAWITDQP
;
A
#
# COMPACT_ATOMS: atom_id res chain seq x y z
N MET A 1 -8.97 -5.86 -15.85
CA MET A 1 -8.79 -4.42 -15.57
C MET A 1 -8.96 -3.55 -16.82
N SER A 2 -10.11 -2.86 -16.92
CA SER A 2 -10.32 -1.77 -17.89
C SER A 2 -9.63 -0.50 -17.36
N ILE A 3 -8.95 0.26 -18.22
CA ILE A 3 -8.30 1.53 -17.82
C ILE A 3 -9.33 2.64 -17.58
N SER A 4 -10.56 2.49 -18.10
CA SER A 4 -11.65 3.44 -17.89
C SER A 4 -12.71 2.86 -16.98
N LEU A 5 -13.02 3.57 -15.90
CA LEU A 5 -14.17 3.36 -15.03
C LEU A 5 -15.46 3.79 -15.74
N ASP A 6 -16.50 2.96 -15.71
CA ASP A 6 -17.86 3.38 -16.05
C ASP A 6 -18.51 4.01 -14.80
N PRO A 7 -18.85 5.31 -14.82
CA PRO A 7 -19.41 5.98 -13.66
C PRO A 7 -20.91 5.70 -13.45
N ASP A 8 -21.64 5.19 -14.46
CA ASP A 8 -23.09 5.06 -14.38
C ASP A 8 -23.58 4.16 -13.23
N PRO A 9 -22.97 2.99 -12.94
CA PRO A 9 -23.36 2.16 -11.79
C PRO A 9 -23.20 2.89 -10.45
N TRP A 10 -22.17 3.74 -10.33
CA TRP A 10 -21.88 4.48 -9.10
C TRP A 10 -22.91 5.57 -8.85
N PHE A 11 -23.32 6.30 -9.90
CA PHE A 11 -24.39 7.29 -9.78
C PHE A 11 -25.75 6.64 -9.47
N ARG A 12 -26.02 5.43 -9.95
CA ARG A 12 -27.24 4.70 -9.57
C ARG A 12 -27.29 4.38 -8.07
N VAL A 13 -26.16 4.02 -7.46
CA VAL A 13 -26.07 3.81 -6.00
C VAL A 13 -26.26 5.13 -5.26
N ALA A 14 -25.70 6.23 -5.79
CA ALA A 14 -25.88 7.57 -5.22
C ALA A 14 -27.37 7.98 -5.19
N ASP A 15 -28.08 7.75 -6.30
CA ASP A 15 -29.48 8.10 -6.50
C ASP A 15 -30.47 7.14 -5.81
N ALA A 16 -30.01 6.00 -5.30
CA ALA A 16 -30.86 5.04 -4.61
C ALA A 16 -31.38 5.61 -3.27
N GLU A 17 -32.64 5.35 -2.95
CA GLU A 17 -33.24 5.66 -1.65
C GLU A 17 -32.91 4.54 -0.64
N SER A 18 -31.62 4.37 -0.35
CA SER A 18 -31.09 3.44 0.65
C SER A 18 -30.34 4.17 1.76
N SER A 19 -30.12 3.50 2.88
CA SER A 19 -29.33 4.04 3.98
C SER A 19 -27.88 4.25 3.55
N TYR A 20 -27.17 5.14 4.25
CA TYR A 20 -25.76 5.40 3.97
C TYR A 20 -24.89 4.14 4.06
N ALA A 21 -25.16 3.25 5.02
CA ALA A 21 -24.42 2.01 5.18
C ALA A 21 -24.58 1.07 3.99
N GLU A 22 -25.82 0.91 3.50
CA GLU A 22 -26.12 0.10 2.31
C GLU A 22 -25.43 0.68 1.07
N LYS A 23 -25.41 2.02 0.91
CA LYS A 23 -24.66 2.64 -0.19
C LYS A 23 -23.17 2.33 -0.14
N VAL A 24 -22.54 2.39 1.04
CA VAL A 24 -21.11 2.07 1.20
C VAL A 24 -20.83 0.61 0.85
N GLU A 25 -21.71 -0.31 1.21
CA GLU A 25 -21.60 -1.72 0.85
C GLU A 25 -21.69 -1.94 -0.67
N GLU A 26 -22.66 -1.30 -1.32
CA GLU A 26 -22.81 -1.34 -2.78
C GLU A 26 -21.60 -0.73 -3.52
N TYR A 27 -21.08 0.40 -3.02
CA TYR A 27 -19.85 0.99 -3.58
C TYR A 27 -18.65 0.07 -3.42
N ARG A 28 -18.54 -0.64 -2.29
CA ARG A 28 -17.48 -1.62 -2.09
C ARG A 28 -17.60 -2.75 -3.11
N PHE A 29 -18.80 -3.28 -3.32
CA PHE A 29 -19.02 -4.30 -4.33
C PHE A 29 -18.61 -3.81 -5.74
N LEU A 30 -19.03 -2.61 -6.14
CA LEU A 30 -18.62 -2.03 -7.43
C LEU A 30 -17.10 -1.83 -7.53
N ALA A 31 -16.44 -1.44 -6.44
CA ALA A 31 -14.99 -1.30 -6.39
C ALA A 31 -14.30 -2.65 -6.54
N ASP A 32 -14.77 -3.68 -5.83
CA ASP A 32 -14.19 -5.02 -5.84
C ASP A 32 -14.29 -5.65 -7.23
N GLU A 33 -15.43 -5.49 -7.91
CA GLU A 33 -15.63 -5.91 -9.30
C GLU A 33 -14.75 -5.13 -10.27
N TYR A 34 -14.73 -3.79 -10.18
CA TYR A 34 -13.93 -2.96 -11.10
C TYR A 34 -12.43 -3.24 -10.99
N LEU A 35 -11.95 -3.51 -9.77
CA LEU A 35 -10.55 -3.81 -9.48
C LEU A 35 -10.21 -5.29 -9.68
N ASP A 36 -11.17 -6.13 -10.07
CA ASP A 36 -11.00 -7.58 -10.20
C ASP A 36 -10.35 -8.19 -8.93
N VAL A 37 -10.84 -7.84 -7.73
CA VAL A 37 -10.20 -8.19 -6.44
C VAL A 37 -9.96 -9.69 -6.31
N GLU A 38 -10.91 -10.54 -6.70
CA GLU A 38 -10.75 -12.00 -6.64
C GLU A 38 -9.58 -12.48 -7.51
N VAL A 39 -9.42 -11.92 -8.72
CA VAL A 39 -8.30 -12.25 -9.62
C VAL A 39 -6.97 -11.81 -9.01
N TYR A 40 -6.94 -10.63 -8.40
CA TYR A 40 -5.74 -10.13 -7.72
C TYR A 40 -5.35 -10.97 -6.51
N GLU A 41 -6.32 -11.36 -5.68
CA GLU A 41 -6.08 -12.23 -4.52
C GLU A 41 -5.54 -13.61 -4.96
N ASN A 42 -6.14 -14.22 -5.99
CA ASN A 42 -5.63 -15.47 -6.56
C ASN A 42 -4.21 -15.32 -7.11
N PHE A 43 -3.94 -14.23 -7.83
CA PHE A 43 -2.60 -13.93 -8.33
C PHE A 43 -1.57 -13.82 -7.21
N LYS A 44 -1.90 -13.14 -6.11
CA LYS A 44 -0.99 -13.05 -4.95
C LYS A 44 -0.68 -14.43 -4.37
N VAL A 45 -1.69 -15.27 -4.20
CA VAL A 45 -1.52 -16.63 -3.68
C VAL A 45 -0.65 -17.48 -4.62
N ASP A 46 -0.93 -17.43 -5.92
CA ASP A 46 -0.28 -18.30 -6.91
C ASP A 46 1.15 -17.85 -7.26
N HIS A 47 1.40 -16.54 -7.27
CA HIS A 47 2.64 -15.97 -7.81
C HIS A 47 3.48 -15.19 -6.81
N LEU A 48 2.90 -14.75 -5.70
CA LEU A 48 3.57 -13.93 -4.68
C LEU A 48 3.49 -14.53 -3.26
N PRO A 49 3.61 -15.86 -3.06
CA PRO A 49 3.37 -16.49 -1.75
C PRO A 49 4.37 -16.08 -0.67
N HIS A 50 5.56 -15.59 -1.05
CA HIS A 50 6.63 -15.17 -0.14
C HIS A 50 6.95 -13.68 -0.27
N LEU A 51 6.06 -12.88 -0.85
CA LEU A 51 6.33 -11.46 -1.07
C LEU A 51 6.63 -10.72 0.24
N ASP A 52 5.91 -11.06 1.31
CA ASP A 52 6.10 -10.42 2.61
C ASP A 52 7.50 -10.72 3.18
N GLU A 53 7.97 -11.96 3.08
CA GLU A 53 9.33 -12.37 3.47
C GLU A 53 10.40 -11.63 2.64
N VAL A 54 10.23 -11.58 1.32
CA VAL A 54 11.16 -10.89 0.42
C VAL A 54 11.21 -9.39 0.69
N LEU A 55 10.05 -8.77 0.95
CA LEU A 55 9.98 -7.36 1.30
C LEU A 55 10.69 -7.12 2.63
N LEU A 56 10.44 -7.94 3.65
CA LEU A 56 11.10 -7.83 4.95
C LEU A 56 12.62 -7.94 4.84
N ASP A 57 13.10 -8.93 4.11
CA ASP A 57 14.53 -9.12 3.85
C ASP A 57 15.13 -7.91 3.12
N TYR A 58 14.42 -7.36 2.14
CA TYR A 58 14.86 -6.17 1.42
C TYR A 58 14.93 -4.94 2.32
N ILE A 59 13.89 -4.64 3.09
CA ILE A 59 13.88 -3.48 4.00
C ILE A 59 14.97 -3.61 5.09
N GLY A 60 15.28 -4.84 5.51
CA GLY A 60 16.36 -5.12 6.47
C GLY A 60 17.77 -5.14 5.86
N SER A 61 17.91 -5.01 4.54
CA SER A 61 19.20 -5.12 3.85
C SER A 61 20.01 -3.82 3.83
N ASP A 62 21.32 -3.97 3.63
CA ASP A 62 22.22 -2.82 3.41
C ASP A 62 21.83 -2.03 2.14
N GLU A 63 21.25 -2.68 1.13
CA GLU A 63 20.81 -2.01 -0.11
C GLU A 63 19.68 -1.00 0.16
N PHE A 64 18.71 -1.37 1.00
CA PHE A 64 17.65 -0.45 1.38
C PHE A 64 18.16 0.65 2.33
N ASP A 65 19.13 0.33 3.19
CA ASP A 65 19.77 1.34 4.03
C ASP A 65 20.51 2.40 3.20
N ASP A 66 21.20 1.99 2.12
CA ASP A 66 21.82 2.90 1.16
C ASP A 66 20.78 3.81 0.49
N LEU A 67 19.64 3.26 0.03
CA LEU A 67 18.52 4.04 -0.50
C LEU A 67 17.98 5.06 0.51
N LEU A 68 17.89 4.67 1.79
CA LEU A 68 17.45 5.56 2.86
C LEU A 68 18.44 6.71 3.07
N ILE A 69 19.74 6.42 3.07
CA ILE A 69 20.80 7.45 3.16
C ILE A 69 20.68 8.45 2.00
N GLU A 70 20.52 7.96 0.77
CA GLU A 70 20.36 8.81 -0.42
C GLU A 70 19.12 9.69 -0.32
N THR A 71 18.00 9.11 0.10
CA THR A 71 16.73 9.81 0.28
C THR A 71 16.85 10.92 1.33
N VAL A 72 17.50 10.64 2.47
CA VAL A 72 17.72 11.63 3.53
C VAL A 72 18.62 12.77 3.04
N ARG A 73 19.70 12.44 2.31
CA ARG A 73 20.61 13.45 1.74
C ARG A 73 19.91 14.35 0.72
N ALA A 74 18.99 13.80 -0.07
CA ALA A 74 18.23 14.56 -1.05
C ALA A 74 17.14 15.44 -0.42
N THR A 75 16.63 15.07 0.75
CA THR A 75 15.45 15.70 1.36
C THR A 75 15.81 16.73 2.44
N TYR A 76 16.89 16.52 3.19
CA TYR A 76 17.19 17.30 4.40
C TYR A 76 18.53 18.06 4.33
N PRO A 77 18.60 19.26 4.93
CA PRO A 77 19.86 19.99 5.10
C PRO A 77 20.90 19.16 5.85
N GLU A 78 22.18 19.31 5.50
CA GLU A 78 23.30 18.50 6.03
C GLU A 78 23.32 18.39 7.56
N ALA A 79 23.09 19.50 8.26
CA ALA A 79 23.09 19.55 9.73
C ALA A 79 21.97 18.70 10.39
N GLU A 80 20.95 18.27 9.64
CA GLU A 80 19.82 17.50 10.14
C GLU A 80 19.84 16.03 9.69
N GLN A 81 20.70 15.68 8.73
CA GLN A 81 20.69 14.36 8.08
C GLN A 81 20.94 13.22 9.07
N GLU A 82 21.92 13.33 9.96
CA GLU A 82 22.22 12.28 10.94
C GLU A 82 21.03 12.02 11.88
N ARG A 83 20.35 13.08 12.32
CA ARG A 83 19.17 12.98 13.18
C ARG A 83 18.04 12.23 12.47
N PHE A 84 17.75 12.58 11.22
CA PHE A 84 16.68 11.95 10.45
C PHE A 84 17.03 10.51 10.07
N LEU A 85 18.28 10.25 9.70
CA LEU A 85 18.72 8.89 9.39
C LEU A 85 18.57 7.97 10.61
N ALA A 86 18.99 8.43 11.80
CA ALA A 86 18.80 7.67 13.04
C ALA A 86 17.31 7.46 13.36
N HIS A 87 16.47 8.48 13.14
CA HIS A 87 15.03 8.38 13.36
C HIS A 87 14.38 7.34 12.44
N PHE A 88 14.63 7.41 11.13
CA PHE A 88 14.02 6.49 10.16
C PHE A 88 14.50 5.05 10.34
N ARG A 89 15.80 4.83 10.58
CA ARG A 89 16.32 3.49 10.92
C ARG A 89 15.63 2.92 12.15
N GLY A 90 15.38 3.75 13.16
CA GLY A 90 14.64 3.34 14.36
C GLY A 90 13.19 2.93 14.05
N LEU A 91 12.48 3.71 13.23
CA LEU A 91 11.10 3.38 12.81
C LEU A 91 11.06 2.10 11.99
N LEU A 92 11.96 1.95 11.01
CA LEU A 92 12.03 0.76 10.15
C LEU A 92 12.40 -0.49 10.96
N GLY A 93 13.39 -0.41 11.84
CA GLY A 93 13.76 -1.53 12.70
C GLY A 93 12.63 -1.96 13.64
N ALA A 94 11.88 -1.00 14.20
CA ALA A 94 10.70 -1.30 15.01
C ALA A 94 9.61 -1.97 14.17
N TRP A 95 9.36 -1.47 12.95
CA TRP A 95 8.36 -2.03 12.05
C TRP A 95 8.70 -3.45 11.58
N ILE A 96 9.97 -3.71 11.20
CA ILE A 96 10.45 -5.07 10.82
C ILE A 96 10.19 -6.05 11.96
N THR A 97 10.48 -5.66 13.20
CA THR A 97 10.32 -6.51 14.38
C THR A 97 8.84 -6.81 14.71
N ASP A 98 7.93 -5.95 14.29
CA ASP A 98 6.48 -6.09 14.51
C ASP A 98 5.79 -6.91 13.41
N GLN A 99 6.47 -7.20 12.30
CA GLN A 99 5.89 -8.04 11.25
C GLN A 99 5.77 -9.52 11.72
N PRO A 100 4.66 -10.19 11.37
CA PRO A 100 4.37 -11.57 11.79
C PRO A 100 5.27 -12.63 11.16
#